data_AF-A0A952TKL4-F1
#
_entry.id   AF-A0A952TKL4-F1
#
_cell.length_a   1.000
_cell.length_b   1.000
_cell.length_c   1.000
_cell.angle_alpha   90.00
_cell.angle_beta   90.00
_cell.angle_gamma   90.00
#
_symmetry.space_group_name_H-M   'P 1'
#
loop_
_entity.id
_entity.type
_entity.pdbx_description
1 polymer ?
#
loop_
_entity_poly.entity_id
_entity_poly.type
_entity_poly.pdbx_seq_one_letter_code
_entity_poly.pdbx_strand_id
1 'polypeptide(L)'
;MKQENQSSAEKTVNVNGVEFAHDDIFRVVDDFYTRIQRDPILQVPFRSVGDWPEHIQKLTHFWWVRFGGKPYLFNHYNPVAKHFFAGFNHELLTRWLFIFHDTLQMHLTPEQVGLWKLISAQMGKGLSVKNELFRREYESREREVRTKS
;
A
#
# COMPACT_ATOMS: atom_id res chain seq x y z
N MET A 1 28.83 -31.39 -14.41
CA MET A 1 28.83 -31.31 -12.94
C MET A 1 28.23 -29.99 -12.51
N LYS A 2 27.47 -30.03 -11.42
CA LYS A 2 26.41 -29.11 -11.00
C LYS A 2 26.87 -27.73 -10.51
N GLN A 3 25.98 -26.76 -10.69
CA GLN A 3 25.41 -25.85 -9.67
C GLN A 3 24.21 -25.16 -10.36
N GLU A 4 22.96 -25.66 -10.30
CA GLU A 4 21.98 -25.53 -9.21
C GLU A 4 22.03 -24.17 -8.48
N ASN A 5 21.12 -23.23 -8.83
CA ASN A 5 20.68 -22.13 -7.95
C ASN A 5 19.29 -21.60 -8.37
N GLN A 6 18.20 -22.20 -7.88
CA GLN A 6 17.25 -21.66 -6.87
C GLN A 6 16.44 -20.41 -7.27
N SER A 7 15.18 -20.62 -7.68
CA SER A 7 13.99 -20.26 -6.90
C SER A 7 12.75 -20.50 -7.75
N SER A 8 12.05 -21.62 -7.52
CA SER A 8 10.62 -21.66 -7.83
C SER A 8 9.94 -20.77 -6.79
N ALA A 9 10.00 -19.46 -7.00
CA ALA A 9 9.33 -18.51 -6.13
C ALA A 9 7.85 -18.92 -6.03
N GLU A 10 7.35 -19.00 -4.79
CA GLU A 10 5.93 -19.15 -4.53
C GLU A 10 5.19 -18.15 -5.41
N LYS A 11 4.37 -18.64 -6.35
CA LYS A 11 3.66 -17.77 -7.30
C LYS A 11 2.32 -17.33 -6.74
N THR A 12 1.85 -17.99 -5.69
CA THR A 12 0.57 -17.76 -5.05
C THR A 12 0.70 -17.67 -3.53
N VAL A 13 -0.25 -16.99 -2.91
CA VAL A 13 -0.44 -16.90 -1.45
C VAL A 13 -1.88 -17.21 -1.12
N ASN A 14 -2.11 -17.82 0.04
CA ASN A 14 -3.46 -18.11 0.51
C ASN A 14 -3.82 -17.17 1.66
N VAL A 15 -4.93 -16.45 1.52
CA VAL A 15 -5.50 -15.60 2.56
C VAL A 15 -6.88 -16.15 2.90
N ASN A 16 -7.03 -16.74 4.08
CA ASN A 16 -8.30 -17.30 4.56
C ASN A 16 -8.99 -18.26 3.57
N GLY A 17 -8.23 -19.12 2.89
CA GLY A 17 -8.75 -20.06 1.90
C GLY A 17 -8.86 -19.51 0.47
N VAL A 18 -8.64 -18.21 0.26
CA VAL A 18 -8.64 -17.59 -1.07
C VAL A 18 -7.21 -17.45 -1.59
N GLU A 19 -6.96 -17.98 -2.78
CA GLU A 19 -5.65 -17.89 -3.44
C GLU A 19 -5.49 -16.56 -4.20
N PHE A 20 -4.33 -15.93 -4.09
CA PHE A 20 -3.91 -14.78 -4.90
C PHE A 20 -2.61 -15.09 -5.61
N ALA A 21 -2.56 -14.95 -6.93
CA ALA A 21 -1.31 -15.00 -7.66
C ALA A 21 -0.54 -13.68 -7.50
N HIS A 22 0.79 -13.76 -7.48
CA HIS A 22 1.66 -12.59 -7.44
C HIS A 22 1.40 -11.66 -8.64
N ASP A 23 1.19 -12.22 -9.82
CA ASP A 23 0.91 -11.47 -11.05
C ASP A 23 -0.42 -10.71 -10.98
N ASP A 24 -1.45 -11.28 -10.35
CA ASP A 24 -2.73 -10.59 -10.13
C ASP A 24 -2.57 -9.40 -9.18
N ILE A 25 -1.78 -9.58 -8.11
CA ILE A 25 -1.43 -8.48 -7.19
C ILE A 25 -0.68 -7.38 -7.95
N PHE A 26 0.27 -7.74 -8.81
CA PHE A 26 1.00 -6.78 -9.64
C PHE A 26 0.06 -6.00 -10.56
N ARG A 27 -0.81 -6.68 -11.33
CA ARG A 27 -1.75 -6.05 -12.27
C ARG A 27 -2.71 -5.08 -11.57
N VAL A 28 -3.25 -5.46 -10.42
CA VAL A 28 -4.11 -4.59 -9.60
C VAL A 28 -3.35 -3.34 -9.16
N VAL A 29 -2.13 -3.49 -8.63
CA VAL A 29 -1.32 -2.37 -8.14
C VAL A 29 -0.95 -1.43 -9.30
N ASP A 30 -0.51 -1.98 -10.42
CA ASP A 30 -0.10 -1.21 -11.60
C ASP A 30 -1.27 -0.40 -12.20
N ASP A 31 -2.43 -1.03 -12.45
CA ASP A 31 -3.62 -0.32 -12.95
C ASP A 31 -4.13 0.72 -11.93
N PHE A 32 -4.16 0.34 -10.65
CA PHE A 32 -4.61 1.25 -9.60
C PHE A 32 -3.78 2.54 -9.57
N TYR A 33 -2.45 2.43 -9.57
CA TYR A 33 -1.60 3.61 -9.53
C TYR A 33 -1.53 4.36 -10.87
N THR A 34 -1.78 3.68 -11.99
CA THR A 34 -2.04 4.34 -13.28
C THR A 34 -3.28 5.25 -13.20
N ARG A 35 -4.33 4.83 -12.48
CA ARG A 35 -5.52 5.66 -12.22
C ARG A 35 -5.24 6.80 -11.24
N ILE A 36 -4.48 6.54 -10.17
CA ILE A 36 -4.07 7.57 -9.20
C ILE A 36 -3.30 8.70 -9.88
N GLN A 37 -2.41 8.39 -10.83
CA GLN A 37 -1.67 9.39 -11.59
C GLN A 37 -2.57 10.32 -12.43
N ARG A 38 -3.74 9.85 -12.85
CA ARG A 38 -4.72 10.62 -13.63
C ARG A 38 -5.76 11.32 -12.76
N ASP A 39 -5.82 10.97 -11.49
CA ASP A 39 -6.79 11.53 -10.56
C ASP A 39 -6.41 12.96 -10.15
N PRO A 40 -7.29 13.96 -10.34
CA PRO A 40 -6.95 15.36 -10.10
C PRO A 40 -6.53 15.66 -8.65
N ILE A 41 -7.01 14.88 -7.68
CA ILE A 41 -6.79 15.10 -6.25
C ILE A 41 -5.69 14.15 -5.75
N LEU A 42 -5.82 12.86 -6.02
CA LEU A 42 -4.91 11.83 -5.51
C LEU A 42 -3.57 11.81 -6.23
N GLN A 43 -3.39 12.45 -7.38
CA GLN A 43 -2.05 12.59 -7.96
C GLN A 43 -1.12 13.43 -7.06
N VAL A 44 -1.66 14.38 -6.28
CA VAL A 44 -0.87 15.39 -5.57
C VAL A 44 0.05 14.77 -4.51
N PRO A 45 -0.43 13.89 -3.61
CA PRO A 45 0.42 13.19 -2.65
C PRO A 45 1.54 12.33 -3.27
N PHE A 46 1.43 11.96 -4.54
CA PHE A 46 2.37 11.07 -5.23
C PHE A 46 3.29 11.80 -6.22
N ARG A 47 3.25 13.14 -6.30
CA ARG A 47 4.11 13.93 -7.21
C ARG A 47 5.61 13.73 -6.98
N SER A 48 6.01 13.31 -5.79
CA SER A 48 7.42 13.04 -5.46
C SER A 48 7.92 11.67 -5.92
N VAL A 49 7.07 10.83 -6.52
CA VAL A 49 7.48 9.53 -7.07
C VAL A 49 8.26 9.78 -8.36
N GLY A 50 9.57 9.54 -8.33
CA GLY A 50 10.47 9.72 -9.48
C GLY A 50 10.56 8.52 -10.41
N ASP A 51 10.35 7.31 -9.89
CA ASP A 51 10.39 6.05 -10.64
C ASP A 51 9.13 5.23 -10.33
N TRP A 52 8.19 5.23 -11.27
CA TRP A 52 6.93 4.49 -11.13
C TRP A 52 7.13 2.97 -11.17
N PRO A 53 7.85 2.38 -12.14
CA PRO A 53 8.14 0.95 -12.12
C PRO A 53 8.71 0.45 -10.79
N GLU A 54 9.68 1.15 -10.21
CA GLU A 54 10.26 0.78 -8.91
C GLU A 54 9.22 0.93 -7.77
N HIS A 55 8.40 1.99 -7.81
CA HIS A 55 7.34 2.21 -6.83
C HIS A 55 6.29 1.10 -6.86
N ILE A 56 5.84 0.70 -8.05
CA ILE A 56 4.89 -0.41 -8.24
C ILE A 56 5.46 -1.70 -7.67
N GLN A 57 6.73 -2.05 -7.97
CA GLN A 57 7.35 -3.26 -7.41
C GLN A 57 7.37 -3.27 -5.88
N LYS A 58 7.65 -2.13 -5.23
CA LYS A 58 7.63 -2.00 -3.76
C LYS A 58 6.22 -2.19 -3.20
N LEU A 59 5.20 -1.69 -3.89
CA LEU A 59 3.80 -1.81 -3.47
C LEU A 59 3.23 -3.22 -3.70
N THR A 60 3.59 -3.86 -4.81
CA THR A 60 3.29 -5.28 -5.06
C THR A 60 3.93 -6.15 -3.98
N HIS A 61 5.22 -5.91 -3.67
CA HIS A 61 5.91 -6.63 -2.60
C HIS A 61 5.22 -6.43 -1.25
N PHE A 62 4.80 -5.19 -0.93
CA PHE A 62 4.07 -4.90 0.29
C PHE A 62 2.79 -5.75 0.41
N TRP A 63 1.97 -5.81 -0.64
CA TRP A 63 0.74 -6.62 -0.63
C TRP A 63 1.02 -8.11 -0.57
N TRP A 64 2.04 -8.59 -1.30
CA TRP A 64 2.49 -9.97 -1.25
C TRP A 64 2.83 -10.42 0.18
N VAL A 65 3.68 -9.67 0.88
CA VAL A 65 4.04 -9.95 2.27
C VAL A 65 2.83 -9.80 3.19
N ARG A 66 1.97 -8.80 2.94
CA ARG A 66 0.74 -8.60 3.72
C ARG A 66 -0.20 -9.80 3.64
N PHE A 67 -0.20 -10.52 2.52
CA PHE A 67 -0.96 -11.73 2.28
C PHE A 67 -0.24 -13.01 2.73
N GLY A 68 0.90 -12.90 3.41
CA GLY A 68 1.64 -14.02 3.97
C GLY A 68 2.70 -14.60 3.04
N GLY A 69 2.95 -13.98 1.88
CA GLY A 69 4.02 -14.36 0.98
C GLY A 69 5.40 -14.10 1.57
N LYS A 70 6.38 -14.91 1.18
CA LYS A 70 7.77 -14.72 1.64
C LYS A 70 8.33 -13.40 1.10
N PRO A 71 8.98 -12.57 1.94
CA PRO A 71 9.58 -11.32 1.48
C PRO A 71 10.70 -11.62 0.48
N TYR A 72 10.74 -10.83 -0.60
CA TYR A 72 11.74 -10.94 -1.67
C TYR A 72 12.49 -9.62 -1.92
N LEU A 73 12.12 -8.54 -1.25
CA LEU A 73 12.84 -7.26 -1.22
C LEU A 73 13.20 -6.91 0.23
N PHE A 74 14.42 -6.41 0.44
CA PHE A 74 14.81 -5.82 1.71
C PHE A 74 14.32 -4.36 1.77
N ASN A 75 13.21 -4.12 2.46
CA ASN A 75 12.61 -2.79 2.53
C ASN A 75 11.98 -2.53 3.89
N HIS A 76 12.19 -1.33 4.44
CA HIS A 76 11.56 -0.88 5.69
C HIS A 76 10.37 0.01 5.37
N TYR A 77 9.17 -0.52 5.58
CA TYR A 77 7.94 0.24 5.44
C TYR A 77 7.68 1.04 6.73
N ASN A 78 7.93 2.35 6.74
CA ASN A 78 7.36 3.27 7.73
C ASN A 78 6.16 4.00 7.10
N PRO A 79 4.97 3.38 7.04
CA PRO A 79 3.83 3.95 6.34
C PRO A 79 3.32 5.21 7.04
N VAL A 80 3.25 5.25 8.38
CA VAL A 80 2.54 6.33 9.08
C VAL A 80 3.16 7.69 8.80
N ALA A 81 4.48 7.84 8.98
CA ALA A 81 5.15 9.12 8.72
C ALA A 81 5.02 9.55 7.26
N LYS A 82 5.19 8.62 6.30
CA LYS A 82 5.03 8.92 4.87
C LYS A 82 3.63 9.42 4.53
N HIS A 83 2.59 8.76 5.04
CA HIS A 83 1.21 9.18 4.80
C HIS A 83 0.89 10.51 5.50
N PHE A 84 1.39 10.74 6.72
CA PHE A 84 1.23 12.01 7.43
C PHE A 84 1.79 13.19 6.63
N PHE A 85 3.06 13.12 6.21
CA PHE A 85 3.71 14.19 5.44
C PHE A 85 3.11 14.35 4.04
N ALA A 86 2.48 13.31 3.50
CA ALA A 86 1.74 13.38 2.24
C ALA A 86 0.33 13.98 2.38
N GLY A 87 -0.06 14.45 3.58
CA GLY A 87 -1.34 15.11 3.82
C GLY A 87 -2.52 14.16 4.00
N PHE A 88 -2.27 12.91 4.39
CA PHE A 88 -3.31 11.89 4.56
C PHE A 88 -4.46 12.37 5.45
N ASN A 89 -5.68 12.19 4.94
CA ASN A 89 -6.93 12.53 5.62
C ASN A 89 -8.08 11.59 5.17
N HIS A 90 -9.25 11.77 5.78
CA HIS A 90 -10.42 10.92 5.53
C HIS A 90 -10.97 11.01 4.10
N GLU A 91 -10.95 12.20 3.50
CA GLU A 91 -11.44 12.43 2.13
C GLU A 91 -10.55 11.72 1.11
N LEU A 92 -9.22 11.87 1.25
CA LEU A 92 -8.24 11.17 0.42
C LEU A 92 -8.36 9.66 0.57
N LEU A 93 -8.52 9.14 1.81
CA LEU A 93 -8.72 7.71 2.03
C LEU A 93 -9.99 7.20 1.34
N THR A 94 -11.09 7.95 1.45
CA THR A 94 -12.37 7.57 0.83
C THR A 94 -12.24 7.49 -0.69
N ARG A 95 -11.62 8.50 -1.31
CA ARG A 95 -11.37 8.52 -2.76
C ARG A 95 -10.42 7.40 -3.19
N TRP A 96 -9.36 7.16 -2.41
CA TRP A 96 -8.39 6.09 -2.66
C TRP A 96 -9.08 4.73 -2.64
N LEU A 97 -9.87 4.45 -1.61
CA LEU A 97 -10.62 3.20 -1.49
C LEU A 97 -11.63 3.03 -2.62
N PHE A 98 -12.32 4.10 -3.05
CA PHE A 98 -13.24 4.04 -4.17
C PHE A 98 -12.55 3.56 -5.46
N ILE A 99 -11.44 4.19 -5.85
CA ILE A 99 -10.69 3.82 -7.06
C ILE A 99 -10.08 2.41 -6.91
N PHE A 100 -9.56 2.09 -5.72
CA PHE A 100 -8.96 0.79 -5.45
C PHE A 100 -10.00 -0.33 -5.58
N HIS A 101 -11.18 -0.12 -5.01
CA HIS A 101 -12.29 -1.06 -5.05
C HIS A 101 -12.81 -1.33 -6.46
N ASP A 102 -12.88 -0.30 -7.30
CA ASP A 102 -13.20 -0.42 -8.73
C ASP A 102 -12.12 -1.22 -9.47
N THR A 103 -10.84 -0.91 -9.20
CA THR A 103 -9.71 -1.62 -9.80
C THR A 103 -9.73 -3.11 -9.46
N LEU A 104 -9.97 -3.47 -8.18
CA LEU A 104 -10.08 -4.87 -7.77
C LEU A 104 -11.12 -5.64 -8.59
N GLN A 105 -12.28 -5.03 -8.85
CA GLN A 105 -13.38 -5.66 -9.59
C GLN A 105 -13.04 -5.94 -11.06
N MET A 106 -12.05 -5.27 -11.64
CA MET A 106 -11.65 -5.46 -13.04
C MET A 106 -10.66 -6.61 -13.22
N HIS A 107 -9.92 -6.98 -12.17
CA HIS A 107 -8.80 -7.92 -12.28
C HIS A 107 -9.00 -9.24 -11.52
N LEU A 108 -9.94 -9.29 -10.57
CA LEU A 108 -10.01 -10.38 -9.59
C LEU A 108 -11.40 -11.04 -9.52
N THR A 109 -11.45 -12.26 -8.96
CA THR A 109 -12.71 -12.95 -8.68
C THR A 109 -13.49 -12.27 -7.54
N PRO A 110 -14.81 -12.47 -7.43
CA PRO A 110 -15.61 -11.89 -6.35
C PRO A 110 -15.08 -12.19 -4.93
N GLU A 111 -14.55 -13.39 -4.70
CA GLU A 111 -13.98 -13.81 -3.41
C GLU A 111 -12.69 -13.02 -3.08
N GLN A 112 -11.80 -12.90 -4.06
CA GLN A 112 -10.57 -12.12 -3.96
C GLN A 112 -10.88 -10.63 -3.72
N VAL A 113 -11.83 -10.07 -4.47
CA VAL A 113 -12.31 -8.69 -4.30
C VAL A 113 -12.84 -8.47 -2.89
N GLY A 114 -13.73 -9.34 -2.41
CA GLY A 114 -14.33 -9.22 -1.09
C GLY A 114 -13.28 -9.17 0.03
N LEU A 115 -12.29 -10.06 -0.04
CA LEU A 115 -11.25 -10.14 0.97
C LEU A 115 -10.28 -8.94 0.93
N TRP A 116 -9.84 -8.53 -0.26
CA TRP A 116 -8.90 -7.40 -0.38
C TRP A 116 -9.57 -6.06 -0.05
N LYS A 117 -10.86 -5.87 -0.38
CA LYS A 117 -11.66 -4.73 0.08
C LYS A 117 -11.70 -4.65 1.60
N LEU A 118 -11.97 -5.77 2.29
CA LEU A 118 -12.01 -5.80 3.75
C LEU A 118 -10.65 -5.42 4.36
N ILE A 119 -9.57 -6.04 3.87
CA ILE A 119 -8.22 -5.80 4.38
C ILE A 119 -7.80 -4.34 4.17
N SER A 120 -7.98 -3.80 2.96
CA SER A 120 -7.60 -2.41 2.64
C SER A 120 -8.39 -1.40 3.47
N ALA A 121 -9.70 -1.59 3.66
CA ALA A 121 -10.53 -0.74 4.51
C ALA A 121 -10.10 -0.78 5.99
N GLN A 122 -9.80 -1.97 6.54
CA GLN A 122 -9.29 -2.10 7.91
C GLN A 122 -7.94 -1.40 8.09
N MET A 123 -7.04 -1.54 7.11
CA MET A 123 -5.75 -0.86 7.13
C MET A 123 -5.90 0.66 7.04
N GLY A 124 -6.81 1.16 6.21
CA GLY A 124 -7.13 2.60 6.12
C GLY A 124 -7.65 3.17 7.44
N LYS A 125 -8.54 2.45 8.14
CA LYS A 125 -9.03 2.83 9.48
C LYS A 125 -7.89 2.87 10.49
N GLY A 126 -7.06 1.82 10.53
CA GLY A 126 -5.89 1.76 11.41
C GLY A 126 -4.87 2.86 11.15
N LEU A 127 -4.64 3.20 9.87
CA LEU A 127 -3.79 4.32 9.47
C LEU A 127 -4.36 5.66 9.94
N SER A 128 -5.67 5.85 9.87
CA SER A 128 -6.32 7.08 10.37
C SER A 128 -6.08 7.31 11.86
N VAL A 129 -6.20 6.26 12.68
CA VAL A 129 -5.90 6.33 14.12
C VAL A 129 -4.43 6.64 14.35
N LYS A 130 -3.52 5.92 13.65
CA LYS A 130 -2.08 6.14 13.79
C LYS A 130 -1.64 7.54 13.34
N ASN A 131 -2.26 8.07 12.29
CA ASN A 131 -2.00 9.41 11.78
C ASN A 131 -2.38 10.50 12.80
N GLU A 132 -3.51 10.32 13.50
CA GLU A 132 -3.92 11.21 14.58
C GLU A 132 -2.96 11.17 15.77
N LEU A 133 -2.52 9.97 16.19
CA LEU A 133 -1.52 9.84 17.26
C LEU A 133 -0.19 10.49 16.88
N PHE A 134 0.28 10.21 15.66
CA PHE A 134 1.53 10.80 15.14
C PHE A 134 1.46 12.33 15.08
N ARG A 135 0.30 12.90 14.69
CA ARG A 135 0.06 14.35 14.71
C ARG A 135 0.29 14.94 16.10
N ARG A 136 -0.34 14.35 17.13
CA ARG A 136 -0.22 14.83 18.51
C ARG A 136 1.21 14.79 19.01
N GLU A 137 1.92 13.68 18.76
CA GLU A 137 3.32 13.54 19.12
C GLU A 137 4.22 14.54 18.39
N TYR A 138 4.00 14.73 17.09
CA TYR A 138 4.73 15.68 16.28
C TYR A 138 4.54 17.12 16.78
N GLU A 139 3.29 17.55 17.00
CA GLU A 139 2.97 18.88 17.52
C GLU A 139 3.46 19.12 18.96
N SER A 140 3.55 18.08 19.80
CA SER A 140 4.15 18.18 21.14
C SER A 140 5.64 18.47 21.04
N ARG A 141 6.37 17.69 20.23
CA ARG A 141 7.81 17.86 20.02
C ARG A 141 8.15 19.24 19.44
N GLU A 142 7.39 19.70 18.45
CA GLU A 142 7.59 21.02 17.85
C GLU A 142 7.37 22.18 18.84
N ARG A 143 6.40 22.03 19.76
CA ARG A 143 6.16 23.01 20.83
C ARG A 143 7.32 23.05 21.83
N GLU A 144 7.81 21.89 22.26
CA GLU A 144 8.94 21.80 23.20
C GLU A 144 10.22 22.44 22.64
N VAL A 145 10.53 22.21 21.36
CA VAL A 145 11.67 22.84 20.69
C VAL A 145 11.53 24.37 20.67
N ARG A 146 10.33 24.87 20.37
CA ARG A 146 10.05 26.31 20.32
C ARG A 146 10.14 27.01 21.67
N THR A 147 9.78 26.33 22.76
CA THR A 147 9.88 26.89 24.12
C THR A 147 11.30 26.90 24.70
N LYS A 148 12.25 26.18 24.07
CA LYS A 148 13.65 26.07 24.51
C LYS A 148 14.62 26.93 23.68
N SER A 149 14.13 27.59 22.63
CA SER A 149 14.88 28.52 21.79
C SER A 149 14.54 29.96 22.12
#